data_AF-A0A2K3K7E2-F1
#
_entry.id   AF-A0A2K3K7E2-F1
#
_cell.length_a   1.000
_cell.length_b   1.000
_cell.length_c   1.000
_cell.angle_alpha   90.00
_cell.angle_beta   90.00
_cell.angle_gamma   90.00
#
_symmetry.space_group_name_H-M   'P 1'
#
loop_
_entity.id
_entity.type
_entity.pdbx_description
1 polymer ?
#
loop_
_entity_poly.entity_id
_entity_poly.type
_entity_poly.pdbx_seq_one_letter_code
_entity_poly.pdbx_strand_id
1 'polypeptide(L)'
;CKYLEERDEARKELPLLQRRLAESEASCEGYREERKTLSTNLKEAEDRLKTVSGERDGAVQKVDELKVLIGELEGKLERLQVTGVVEEEEKELDPQGAYASSSRAALIAKIQELESNMIAAASFSFNNAVAQLRILNPGLIEEGLDEEKEVRDGAIVTPPEDEM
;
A
#
# COMPACT_ATOMS: atom_id res chain seq x y z
N CYS A 1 -38.90 -51.28 81.34
CA CYS A 1 -38.23 -50.10 81.92
C CYS A 1 -37.96 -49.15 80.78
N LYS A 2 -38.52 -47.93 80.79
CA LYS A 2 -38.50 -47.00 79.63
C LYS A 2 -37.09 -46.75 79.07
N TYR A 3 -36.11 -46.67 79.95
CA TYR A 3 -34.69 -46.51 79.59
C TYR A 3 -34.14 -47.62 78.67
N LEU A 4 -34.59 -48.87 78.83
CA LEU A 4 -34.12 -49.97 77.98
C LEU A 4 -34.70 -49.88 76.56
N GLU A 5 -35.95 -49.44 76.44
CA GLU A 5 -36.61 -49.21 75.15
C GLU A 5 -35.95 -48.05 74.39
N GLU A 6 -35.69 -46.92 75.07
CA GLU A 6 -34.98 -45.77 74.51
C GLU A 6 -33.56 -46.14 74.04
N ARG A 7 -32.83 -46.93 74.82
CA ARG A 7 -31.50 -47.43 74.46
C ARG A 7 -31.55 -48.32 73.22
N ASP A 8 -32.50 -49.24 73.15
CA ASP A 8 -32.60 -50.18 72.05
C ASP A 8 -33.07 -49.50 70.76
N GLU A 9 -33.90 -48.45 70.87
CA GLU A 9 -34.27 -47.60 69.73
C GLU A 9 -33.08 -46.74 69.26
N ALA A 10 -32.32 -46.14 70.17
CA ALA A 10 -31.11 -45.41 69.83
C ALA A 10 -30.06 -46.29 69.13
N ARG A 11 -29.97 -47.58 69.50
CA ARG A 11 -29.09 -48.56 68.83
C ARG A 11 -29.53 -48.88 67.40
N LYS A 12 -30.83 -48.80 67.08
CA LYS A 12 -31.33 -48.97 65.71
C LYS A 12 -31.11 -47.73 64.84
N GLU A 13 -31.14 -46.54 65.43
CA GLU A 13 -30.92 -45.26 64.73
C GLU A 13 -29.44 -44.98 64.44
N LEU A 14 -28.52 -45.47 65.27
CA LEU A 14 -27.08 -45.25 65.15
C LEU A 14 -26.53 -45.55 63.73
N PRO A 15 -26.83 -46.68 63.07
CA PRO A 15 -26.30 -46.99 61.74
C PRO A 15 -26.84 -46.07 60.64
N LEU A 16 -28.08 -45.59 60.76
CA LEU A 16 -28.67 -44.63 59.82
C LEU A 16 -27.97 -43.28 59.91
N LEU A 17 -27.71 -42.80 61.13
CA LEU A 17 -26.97 -41.57 61.36
C LEU A 17 -25.52 -41.68 60.91
N GLN A 18 -24.85 -42.81 61.15
CA GLN A 18 -23.49 -43.07 60.66
C GLN A 18 -23.43 -43.04 59.13
N ARG A 19 -24.41 -43.64 58.44
CA ARG A 19 -24.49 -43.59 56.98
C ARG A 19 -24.68 -42.16 56.47
N ARG A 20 -25.61 -41.40 57.07
CA ARG A 20 -25.84 -39.99 56.71
C ARG A 20 -24.62 -39.12 56.95
N LEU A 21 -23.88 -39.37 58.04
CA LEU A 21 -22.63 -38.66 58.32
C LEU A 21 -21.59 -38.97 57.24
N ALA A 22 -21.38 -40.24 56.91
CA ALA A 22 -20.43 -40.64 55.87
C ALA A 22 -20.80 -40.08 54.48
N GLU A 23 -22.08 -40.09 54.11
CA GLU A 23 -22.58 -39.47 52.88
C GLU A 23 -22.33 -37.95 52.85
N SER A 24 -22.58 -37.26 53.97
CA SER A 24 -22.32 -35.82 54.11
C SER A 24 -20.82 -35.51 54.05
N GLU A 25 -19.96 -36.30 54.69
CA GLU A 25 -18.51 -36.13 54.65
C GLU A 25 -17.96 -36.31 53.24
N ALA A 26 -18.43 -37.34 52.52
CA ALA A 26 -18.05 -37.56 51.12
C ALA A 26 -18.51 -36.41 50.21
N SER A 27 -19.73 -35.89 50.41
CA SER A 27 -20.22 -34.72 49.68
C SER A 27 -19.42 -33.46 49.98
N CYS A 28 -19.09 -33.21 51.25
CA CYS A 28 -18.23 -32.09 51.64
C CYS A 28 -16.83 -32.18 51.01
N GLU A 29 -16.27 -33.38 50.89
CA GLU A 29 -15.00 -33.58 50.20
C GLU A 29 -15.11 -33.25 48.70
N GLY A 30 -16.18 -33.70 48.05
CA GLY A 30 -16.47 -33.35 46.66
C GLY A 30 -16.54 -31.83 46.43
N TYR A 31 -17.27 -31.11 47.29
CA TYR A 31 -17.34 -29.65 47.20
C TYR A 31 -15.99 -28.96 47.45
N ARG A 32 -15.14 -29.53 48.33
CA ARG A 32 -13.79 -28.98 48.56
C ARG A 32 -12.92 -29.11 47.31
N GLU A 33 -12.96 -30.26 46.63
CA GLU A 33 -12.21 -30.46 45.38
C GLU A 33 -12.75 -29.60 44.23
N GLU A 34 -14.07 -29.46 44.12
CA GLU A 34 -14.69 -28.55 43.15
C GLU A 34 -14.26 -27.10 43.41
N ARG A 35 -14.27 -26.66 44.68
CA ARG A 35 -13.83 -25.30 45.04
C ARG A 35 -12.36 -25.05 44.72
N LYS A 36 -11.48 -26.04 44.92
CA LYS A 36 -10.07 -25.95 44.51
C LYS A 36 -9.96 -25.78 43.00
N THR A 37 -10.68 -26.58 42.23
CA THR A 37 -10.69 -26.53 40.76
C THR A 37 -11.21 -25.19 40.22
N LEU A 38 -12.31 -24.68 40.79
CA LEU A 38 -12.84 -23.37 40.42
C LEU A 38 -11.86 -22.24 40.77
N SER A 39 -11.19 -22.33 41.91
CA SER A 39 -10.19 -21.34 42.31
C SER A 39 -8.98 -21.30 41.37
N THR A 40 -8.52 -22.43 40.86
CA THR A 40 -7.42 -22.47 39.88
C THR A 40 -7.86 -21.89 38.54
N ASN A 41 -9.05 -22.26 38.08
CA ASN A 41 -9.59 -21.76 36.81
C ASN A 41 -9.86 -20.25 36.84
N LEU A 42 -10.37 -19.73 37.96
CA LEU A 42 -10.59 -18.30 38.16
C LEU A 42 -9.28 -17.53 38.03
N LYS A 43 -8.22 -18.02 38.69
CA LYS A 43 -6.89 -17.39 38.63
C LYS A 43 -6.33 -17.41 37.20
N GLU A 44 -6.46 -18.53 36.49
CA GLU A 44 -6.04 -18.60 35.08
C GLU A 44 -6.80 -17.61 34.20
N ALA A 45 -8.12 -17.49 34.40
CA ALA A 45 -8.95 -16.55 33.65
C ALA A 45 -8.57 -15.09 33.95
N GLU A 46 -8.27 -14.75 35.21
CA GLU A 46 -7.77 -13.42 35.60
C GLU A 46 -6.42 -13.08 34.94
N ASP A 47 -5.48 -14.03 34.92
CA ASP A 47 -4.17 -13.85 34.27
C ASP A 47 -4.30 -13.67 32.75
N ARG A 48 -5.21 -14.43 32.11
CA ARG A 48 -5.53 -14.29 30.68
C ARG A 48 -6.19 -12.94 30.38
N LEU A 49 -7.12 -12.50 31.22
CA LEU A 49 -7.77 -11.19 31.07
C LEU A 49 -6.76 -10.05 31.14
N LYS A 50 -5.79 -10.13 32.06
CA LYS A 50 -4.73 -9.13 32.18
C LYS A 50 -3.86 -9.05 30.91
N THR A 51 -3.51 -10.21 30.36
CA THR A 51 -2.74 -10.29 29.10
C THR A 51 -3.52 -9.66 27.94
N VAL A 52 -4.76 -10.08 27.72
CA VAL A 52 -5.61 -9.58 26.62
C VAL A 52 -5.90 -8.07 26.78
N SER A 53 -6.08 -7.58 28.01
CA SER A 53 -6.26 -6.13 28.20
C SER A 53 -5.03 -5.34 27.77
N GLY A 54 -3.82 -5.82 28.08
CA GLY A 54 -2.59 -5.16 27.66
C GLY A 54 -2.40 -5.15 26.14
N GLU A 55 -2.72 -6.26 25.48
CA GLU A 55 -2.72 -6.35 24.00
C GLU A 55 -3.71 -5.36 23.38
N ARG A 56 -4.93 -5.27 23.93
CA ARG A 56 -5.95 -4.32 23.50
C ARG A 56 -5.48 -2.87 23.65
N ASP A 57 -4.85 -2.53 24.78
CA ASP A 57 -4.35 -1.17 25.00
C ASP A 57 -3.23 -0.82 24.00
N GLY A 58 -2.32 -1.76 23.72
CA GLY A 58 -1.29 -1.58 22.68
C GLY A 58 -1.86 -1.47 21.27
N ALA A 59 -2.92 -2.21 20.95
CA ALA A 59 -3.59 -2.10 19.66
C ALA A 59 -4.29 -0.74 19.48
N VAL A 60 -4.92 -0.23 20.54
CA VAL A 60 -5.56 1.10 20.53
C VAL A 60 -4.53 2.20 20.29
N GLN A 61 -3.36 2.15 20.94
CA GLN A 61 -2.28 3.11 20.70
C GLN A 61 -1.84 3.14 19.23
N LYS A 62 -1.62 1.97 18.62
CA LYS A 62 -1.26 1.88 17.19
C LYS A 62 -2.33 2.44 16.27
N VAL A 63 -3.61 2.22 16.59
CA VAL A 63 -4.72 2.77 15.81
C VAL A 63 -4.70 4.30 15.85
N ASP A 64 -4.41 4.89 17.01
CA ASP A 64 -4.36 6.35 17.13
C ASP A 64 -3.13 6.96 16.43
N GLU A 65 -1.97 6.31 16.49
CA GLU A 65 -0.79 6.69 15.68
C GLU A 65 -1.10 6.65 14.18
N LEU A 66 -1.77 5.60 13.70
CA LEU A 66 -2.15 5.47 12.29
C LEU A 66 -3.15 6.55 11.86
N LYS A 67 -4.11 6.91 12.71
CA LYS A 67 -5.06 8.00 12.41
C LYS A 67 -4.34 9.35 12.24
N VAL A 68 -3.33 9.63 13.07
CA VAL A 68 -2.53 10.86 12.94
C VAL A 68 -1.80 10.87 11.60
N LEU A 69 -1.15 9.76 11.24
CA LEU A 69 -0.42 9.64 9.97
C LEU A 69 -1.35 9.78 8.75
N ILE A 70 -2.54 9.21 8.80
CA ILE A 70 -3.56 9.37 7.75
C ILE A 70 -3.90 10.84 7.56
N GLY A 71 -4.20 11.57 8.65
CA GLY A 71 -4.50 13.00 8.56
C GLY A 71 -3.34 13.84 8.00
N GLU A 72 -2.09 13.50 8.34
CA GLU A 72 -0.92 14.16 7.77
C GLU A 72 -0.78 13.92 6.25
N LEU A 73 -1.03 12.68 5.81
CA LEU A 73 -0.96 12.29 4.40
C LEU A 73 -2.10 12.93 3.59
N GLU A 74 -3.32 12.92 4.12
CA GLU A 74 -4.46 13.61 3.52
C GLU A 74 -4.18 15.11 3.37
N GLY A 75 -3.64 15.77 4.41
CA GLY A 75 -3.26 17.17 4.32
C GLY A 75 -2.12 17.45 3.33
N LYS A 76 -1.18 16.51 3.14
CA LYS A 76 -0.16 16.62 2.08
C LYS A 76 -0.78 16.49 0.69
N LEU A 77 -1.71 15.54 0.51
CA LEU A 77 -2.42 15.32 -0.75
C LEU A 77 -3.23 16.55 -1.14
N GLU A 78 -3.99 17.13 -0.20
CA GLU A 78 -4.77 18.33 -0.42
C GLU A 78 -3.88 19.50 -0.85
N ARG A 79 -2.73 19.71 -0.19
CA ARG A 79 -1.76 20.74 -0.60
C ARG A 79 -1.23 20.55 -2.02
N LEU A 80 -0.95 19.30 -2.43
CA LEU A 80 -0.49 18.98 -3.78
C LEU A 80 -1.58 19.18 -4.84
N GLN A 81 -2.84 18.89 -4.50
CA GLN A 81 -3.98 19.16 -5.38
C GLN A 81 -4.29 20.67 -5.48
N VAL A 82 -4.14 21.42 -4.39
CA VAL A 82 -4.35 22.87 -4.36
C VAL A 82 -3.26 23.64 -5.13
N THR A 83 -2.05 23.07 -5.28
CA THR A 83 -1.03 23.60 -6.20
C THR A 83 -1.37 23.32 -7.68
N GLY A 84 -2.60 23.62 -8.11
CA GLY A 84 -3.15 23.47 -9.48
C GLY A 84 -2.38 24.18 -10.60
N VAL A 85 -1.16 24.63 -10.33
CA VAL A 85 -0.13 25.04 -11.29
C VAL A 85 0.05 23.96 -12.38
N VAL A 86 0.03 22.68 -12.02
CA VAL A 86 0.17 21.59 -13.02
C VAL A 86 -1.06 21.50 -13.93
N GLU A 87 -2.28 21.67 -13.39
CA GLU A 87 -3.50 21.52 -14.20
C GLU A 87 -3.76 22.68 -15.15
N GLU A 88 -3.41 23.92 -14.79
CA GLU A 88 -3.62 25.08 -15.66
C GLU A 88 -2.60 25.12 -16.82
N GLU A 89 -1.33 24.82 -16.54
CA GLU A 89 -0.30 24.71 -17.59
C GLU A 89 -0.59 23.52 -18.54
N GLU A 90 -1.08 22.39 -18.01
CA GLU A 90 -1.51 21.25 -18.82
C GLU A 90 -2.70 21.58 -19.72
N LYS A 91 -3.70 22.34 -19.22
CA LYS A 91 -4.85 22.77 -20.02
C LYS A 91 -4.47 23.72 -21.16
N GLU A 92 -3.42 24.53 -21.00
CA GLU A 92 -2.90 25.38 -22.07
C GLU A 92 -2.25 24.56 -23.19
N LEU A 93 -1.45 23.54 -22.81
CA LEU A 93 -0.72 22.69 -23.76
C LEU A 93 -1.58 21.57 -24.38
N ASP A 94 -2.60 21.09 -23.67
CA ASP A 94 -3.53 20.06 -24.13
C ASP A 94 -5.00 20.45 -23.86
N PRO A 95 -5.55 21.44 -24.61
CA PRO A 95 -6.90 21.92 -24.41
C PRO A 95 -7.99 20.86 -24.64
N GLN A 96 -7.66 19.80 -25.39
CA GLN A 96 -8.58 18.70 -25.71
C GLN A 96 -8.41 17.50 -24.76
N GLY A 97 -7.42 17.54 -23.86
CA GLY A 97 -7.15 16.46 -22.91
C GLY A 97 -6.72 15.14 -23.58
N ALA A 98 -6.12 15.19 -24.77
CA ALA A 98 -5.68 14.00 -25.49
C ALA A 98 -4.61 13.20 -24.73
N TYR A 99 -3.83 13.88 -23.89
CA TYR A 99 -2.71 13.35 -23.12
C TYR A 99 -3.02 13.18 -21.64
N ALA A 100 -4.12 13.75 -21.13
CA ALA A 100 -4.52 13.67 -19.73
C ALA A 100 -4.65 12.23 -19.20
N SER A 101 -5.06 11.27 -20.05
CA SER A 101 -5.14 9.85 -19.68
C SER A 101 -3.91 9.01 -20.06
N SER A 102 -2.89 9.64 -20.65
CA SER A 102 -1.71 8.92 -21.12
C SER A 102 -0.77 8.60 -19.96
N SER A 103 -0.25 7.38 -19.94
CA SER A 103 0.82 7.04 -19.02
C SER A 103 2.12 7.76 -19.39
N ARG A 104 3.02 7.96 -18.43
CA ARG A 104 4.36 8.51 -18.68
C ARG A 104 5.11 7.76 -19.80
N ALA A 105 5.00 6.43 -19.84
CA ALA A 105 5.63 5.62 -20.87
C ALA A 105 5.04 5.91 -22.27
N ALA A 106 3.72 6.07 -22.36
CA ALA A 106 3.04 6.40 -23.62
C ALA A 106 3.45 7.79 -24.13
N LEU A 107 3.57 8.78 -23.24
CA LEU A 107 4.04 10.12 -23.60
C LEU A 107 5.49 10.11 -24.10
N ILE A 108 6.39 9.39 -23.41
CA ILE A 108 7.78 9.22 -23.86
C ILE A 108 7.84 8.57 -25.24
N ALA A 109 7.05 7.52 -25.47
CA ALA A 109 6.99 6.87 -26.77
C ALA A 109 6.52 7.83 -27.88
N LYS A 110 5.54 8.70 -27.58
CA LYS A 110 5.05 9.68 -28.55
C LYS A 110 6.09 10.75 -28.89
N ILE A 111 6.88 11.20 -27.90
CA ILE A 111 7.98 12.13 -28.12
C ILE A 111 9.02 11.51 -29.05
N GLN A 112 9.45 10.28 -28.77
CA GLN A 112 10.42 9.56 -29.61
C GLN A 112 9.93 9.33 -31.04
N GLU A 113 8.63 9.05 -31.19
CA GLU A 113 7.99 8.92 -32.51
C GLU A 113 8.03 10.26 -33.28
N LEU A 114 7.69 11.37 -32.61
CA LEU A 114 7.75 12.70 -33.22
C LEU A 114 9.17 13.09 -33.63
N GLU A 115 10.16 12.87 -32.77
CA GLU A 115 11.58 13.11 -33.06
C GLU A 115 12.04 12.33 -34.31
N SER A 116 11.71 11.03 -34.36
CA SER A 116 12.05 10.18 -35.50
C SER A 116 11.39 10.65 -36.80
N ASN A 117 10.12 11.06 -36.73
CA ASN A 117 9.37 11.57 -37.87
C ASN A 117 9.92 12.91 -38.37
N MET A 118 10.36 13.79 -37.48
CA MET A 118 10.95 15.08 -37.85
C MET A 118 12.27 14.90 -38.59
N ILE A 119 13.15 14.02 -38.10
CA ILE A 119 14.41 13.68 -38.78
C ILE A 119 14.11 13.11 -40.18
N ALA A 120 13.19 12.15 -40.28
CA ALA A 120 12.83 11.56 -41.56
C ALA A 120 12.25 12.60 -42.55
N ALA A 121 11.47 13.56 -42.06
CA ALA A 121 10.93 14.64 -42.88
C ALA A 121 12.01 15.60 -43.37
N ALA A 122 12.98 15.96 -42.52
CA ALA A 122 14.13 16.79 -42.90
C ALA A 122 14.97 16.12 -44.00
N SER A 123 15.33 14.85 -43.82
CA SER A 123 16.06 14.07 -44.82
C SER A 123 15.31 13.92 -46.12
N PHE A 124 14.00 13.69 -46.06
CA PHE A 124 13.19 13.63 -47.27
C PHE A 124 13.16 14.97 -48.02
N SER A 125 12.99 16.09 -47.28
CA SER A 125 12.99 17.44 -47.84
C SER A 125 14.34 17.78 -48.52
N PHE A 126 15.44 17.49 -47.85
CA PHE A 126 16.79 17.71 -48.39
C PHE A 126 17.04 16.87 -49.65
N ASN A 127 16.77 15.57 -49.60
CA ASN A 127 16.94 14.69 -50.76
C ASN A 127 16.08 15.14 -51.95
N ASN A 128 14.86 15.61 -51.69
CA ASN A 128 13.99 16.17 -52.71
C ASN A 128 14.56 17.45 -53.32
N ALA A 129 15.10 18.36 -52.50
CA ALA A 129 15.75 19.59 -52.97
C ALA A 129 16.98 19.27 -53.84
N VAL A 130 17.84 18.35 -53.40
CA VAL A 130 18.99 17.89 -54.19
C VAL A 130 18.54 17.29 -55.51
N ALA A 131 17.51 16.44 -55.51
CA ALA A 131 16.97 15.85 -56.74
C ALA A 131 16.45 16.92 -57.72
N GLN A 132 15.78 17.96 -57.23
CA GLN A 132 15.35 19.09 -58.06
C GLN A 132 16.55 19.87 -58.63
N LEU A 133 17.59 20.09 -57.83
CA LEU A 133 18.80 20.79 -58.29
C LEU A 133 19.58 20.00 -59.35
N ARG A 134 19.65 18.66 -59.25
CA ARG A 134 20.25 17.80 -60.29
C ARG A 134 19.58 17.99 -61.65
N ILE A 135 18.26 18.20 -61.67
CA ILE A 135 17.51 18.42 -62.92
C ILE A 135 17.94 19.73 -63.58
N LEU A 136 18.15 20.78 -62.78
CA LEU A 136 18.53 22.12 -63.26
C LEU A 136 20.03 22.23 -63.54
N ASN A 137 20.86 21.48 -62.81
CA ASN A 137 22.31 21.47 -62.92
C ASN A 137 22.84 20.02 -62.93
N PRO A 138 22.92 19.39 -64.12
CA PRO A 138 23.40 18.01 -64.25
C PRO A 138 24.87 17.80 -63.84
N GLY A 139 25.65 18.88 -63.67
CA GLY A 139 27.06 18.84 -63.22
C GLY A 139 27.23 19.14 -61.72
N LEU A 140 26.15 19.12 -60.94
CA LEU A 140 26.20 19.37 -59.50
C LEU A 140 27.10 18.32 -58.80
N ILE A 141 28.07 18.81 -58.03
CA ILE A 141 28.92 17.98 -57.17
C ILE A 141 28.26 17.92 -55.80
N GLU A 142 27.93 16.71 -55.37
CA GLU A 142 27.23 16.45 -54.10
C GLU A 142 28.07 15.64 -53.13
N GLU A 143 29.31 15.34 -53.51
CA GLU A 143 30.24 14.62 -52.65
C GLU A 143 30.51 15.44 -51.40
N GLY A 144 30.14 14.89 -50.23
CA GLY A 144 30.24 15.57 -48.94
C GLY A 144 29.10 16.54 -48.62
N LEU A 145 28.06 16.62 -49.45
CA LEU A 145 26.86 17.42 -49.18
C LEU A 145 25.87 16.63 -48.33
N ASP A 146 25.47 17.18 -47.19
CA ASP A 146 24.43 16.65 -46.30
C ASP A 146 23.58 17.79 -45.72
N GLU A 147 22.57 17.43 -44.93
CA GLU A 147 21.61 18.37 -44.31
C GLU A 147 22.25 19.42 -43.40
N GLU A 148 23.45 19.16 -42.90
CA GLU A 148 24.17 20.00 -41.93
C GLU A 148 25.31 20.79 -42.60
N LYS A 149 25.40 20.78 -43.94
CA LYS A 149 26.40 21.58 -44.66
C LYS A 149 25.80 22.84 -45.24
N GLU A 150 26.66 23.84 -45.38
CA GLU A 150 26.35 25.07 -46.10
C GLU A 150 27.46 25.43 -47.09
N VAL A 151 27.17 26.39 -47.96
CA VAL A 151 28.15 26.91 -48.93
C VAL A 151 28.66 28.26 -48.46
N ARG A 152 29.92 28.32 -48.04
CA ARG A 152 30.65 29.58 -47.77
C ARG A 152 31.77 29.75 -48.78
N ASP A 153 31.82 30.90 -49.44
CA ASP A 153 32.84 31.24 -50.45
C ASP A 153 33.01 30.18 -51.55
N GLY A 154 31.93 29.46 -51.90
CA GLY A 154 31.93 28.42 -52.93
C GLY A 154 32.41 27.04 -52.47
N ALA A 155 32.72 26.85 -51.19
CA ALA A 155 33.08 25.56 -50.60
C ALA A 155 31.96 25.04 -49.68
N ILE A 156 31.76 23.72 -49.68
CA ILE A 156 30.85 23.03 -48.75
C ILE A 156 31.56 22.89 -47.41
N VAL A 157 30.98 23.46 -46.35
CA VAL A 157 31.56 23.47 -45.00
C VAL A 157 30.52 23.08 -43.95
N THR A 158 30.97 22.59 -42.80
CA THR A 158 30.12 22.44 -41.61
C THR A 158 30.04 23.80 -40.91
N PRO A 159 28.82 24.31 -40.60
CA PRO A 159 28.63 25.51 -39.81
C PRO A 159 29.31 25.40 -38.43
N PRO A 160 29.81 26.50 -37.85
CA PRO A 160 30.23 26.55 -36.45
C PRO A 160 29.08 26.17 -35.51
N GLU A 161 29.39 25.47 -34.40
CA GLU A 161 28.40 25.04 -33.41
C GLU A 161 27.57 26.19 -32.81
N ASP A 162 28.10 27.41 -32.78
CA ASP A 162 27.43 28.60 -32.25
C ASP A 162 26.31 29.16 -33.17
N GLU A 163 26.17 28.62 -34.40
CA GLU A 163 25.18 29.04 -35.39
C GLU A 163 24.04 28.02 -35.60
N MET A 164 24.01 26.93 -34.80
CA MET A 164 22.95 25.91 -34.83
C MET A 164 21.91 26.07 -33.70
#